data_AF-A0A7J7UY65-F1
#
_entry.id   AF-A0A7J7UY65-F1
#
_cell.length_a   1.000
_cell.length_b   1.000
_cell.length_c   1.000
_cell.angle_alpha   90.00
_cell.angle_beta   90.00
_cell.angle_gamma   90.00
#
_symmetry.space_group_name_H-M   'P 1'
#
loop_
_entity.id
_entity.type
_entity.pdbx_description
1 polymer ?
#
loop_
_entity_poly.entity_id
_entity_poly.type
_entity_poly.pdbx_seq_one_letter_code
_entity_poly.pdbx_strand_id
1 'polypeptide(L)'
;MGPAGFRRRLAAHKPRGKPRTRSSFQHRSPPLCPLQAGRRECSGDRGPGERSPETLARPPAALSQTASQPASPRRYRAMARVLIVGAGLTGSLCAALLRKETAHPLHLAVWDKAGDSGGRMTTARSPHNPQSTVDLGAQYITCTPHYAKKHQSFYDELLAHGILKPLTSPIEGMVMKEGDYNFVAPQGVSSIIKHYLKESGADICFRQCVTQINLRNDKWEVSKETGSPEPFDIVVLTMPVPQILQLQGDIANASSEIGPSLVIHTTVPFGVTHLEHSVEDVQQLIFQQLETILPGLPQPVATQCQKWRYSQVTHAAANYPGQMTLHCKPFLVCGGDGFTHSNFDGCIASALCVLEALKNHI
;
A
#
# COMPACT_ATOMS: atom_id res chain seq x y z
N MET A 1 -27.53 -28.22 -57.25
CA MET A 1 -28.38 -27.24 -57.97
C MET A 1 -28.77 -26.14 -56.99
N GLY A 2 -28.97 -24.90 -57.45
CA GLY A 2 -29.65 -23.85 -56.68
C GLY A 2 -31.18 -23.88 -56.93
N PRO A 3 -31.95 -22.78 -56.70
CA PRO A 3 -31.50 -21.38 -56.53
C PRO A 3 -32.18 -20.59 -55.38
N ALA A 4 -31.77 -19.31 -55.25
CA ALA A 4 -32.45 -18.17 -54.60
C ALA A 4 -32.83 -18.27 -53.09
N GLY A 5 -32.58 -17.28 -52.22
CA GLY A 5 -31.80 -16.04 -52.35
C GLY A 5 -32.64 -14.76 -52.50
N PHE A 6 -32.71 -13.96 -51.43
CA PHE A 6 -33.12 -12.55 -51.51
C PHE A 6 -32.29 -11.68 -50.56
N ARG A 7 -31.71 -10.59 -51.08
CA ARG A 7 -31.05 -9.54 -50.28
C ARG A 7 -31.94 -8.30 -50.23
N ARG A 8 -31.95 -7.59 -49.10
CA ARG A 8 -32.26 -6.16 -49.07
C ARG A 8 -31.16 -5.40 -48.32
N ARG A 9 -30.41 -4.58 -49.05
CA ARG A 9 -29.81 -3.35 -48.52
C ARG A 9 -30.74 -2.20 -48.93
N LEU A 10 -30.90 -1.20 -48.06
CA LEU A 10 -31.25 0.16 -48.46
C LEU A 10 -30.38 1.14 -47.67
N ALA A 11 -30.24 2.35 -48.19
CA ALA A 11 -29.09 3.21 -47.92
C ALA A 11 -29.37 4.37 -46.94
N ALA A 12 -28.29 5.04 -46.54
CA ALA A 12 -28.27 6.07 -45.52
C ALA A 12 -29.04 7.35 -45.88
N HIS A 13 -29.48 8.06 -44.83
CA HIS A 13 -29.66 9.50 -44.88
C HIS A 13 -29.08 10.20 -43.64
N LYS A 14 -28.41 11.31 -43.89
CA LYS A 14 -27.93 12.32 -42.92
C LYS A 14 -28.34 13.67 -43.47
N PRO A 15 -28.76 14.62 -42.62
CA PRO A 15 -28.08 15.90 -42.70
C PRO A 15 -27.79 16.57 -41.34
N ARG A 16 -26.53 17.03 -41.21
CA ARG A 16 -26.05 18.31 -40.66
C ARG A 16 -26.77 18.93 -39.44
N GLY A 17 -26.03 19.04 -38.32
CA GLY A 17 -26.25 20.04 -37.26
C GLY A 17 -24.97 20.33 -36.47
N LYS A 18 -24.45 21.57 -36.53
CA LYS A 18 -23.28 22.13 -35.80
C LYS A 18 -23.24 23.66 -36.04
N PRO A 19 -22.55 24.48 -35.21
CA PRO A 19 -22.32 24.36 -33.77
C PRO A 19 -22.52 25.68 -32.98
N ARG A 20 -22.93 25.60 -31.71
CA ARG A 20 -22.80 26.65 -30.67
C ARG A 20 -22.58 25.93 -29.33
N THR A 21 -21.77 26.40 -28.36
CA THR A 21 -20.92 27.61 -28.28
C THR A 21 -19.67 27.28 -27.44
N ARG A 22 -18.56 28.03 -27.58
CA ARG A 22 -17.42 27.93 -26.64
C ARG A 22 -17.78 28.62 -25.32
N SER A 23 -17.65 27.93 -24.19
CA SER A 23 -17.55 28.54 -22.85
C SER A 23 -16.07 28.60 -22.44
N SER A 24 -15.50 29.79 -22.42
CA SER A 24 -14.11 30.01 -21.97
C SER A 24 -14.07 30.20 -20.46
N PHE A 25 -13.88 29.12 -19.70
CA PHE A 25 -13.57 29.21 -18.28
C PHE A 25 -12.14 29.73 -18.08
N GLN A 26 -12.02 31.03 -17.77
CA GLN A 26 -10.77 31.60 -17.27
C GLN A 26 -10.60 31.20 -15.79
N HIS A 27 -9.60 30.37 -15.49
CA HIS A 27 -9.15 30.22 -14.10
C HIS A 27 -8.55 31.53 -13.61
N ARG A 28 -9.23 32.20 -12.67
CA ARG A 28 -8.61 33.25 -11.85
C ARG A 28 -7.85 32.58 -10.71
N SER A 29 -6.53 32.80 -10.65
CA SER A 29 -5.74 32.45 -9.48
C SER A 29 -6.03 33.42 -8.33
N PRO A 30 -6.14 32.96 -7.07
CA PRO A 30 -6.09 33.85 -5.91
C PRO A 30 -4.68 34.43 -5.72
N PRO A 31 -4.53 35.63 -5.13
CA PRO A 31 -3.25 36.31 -5.01
C PRO A 31 -2.34 35.72 -3.92
N LEU A 32 -1.03 35.82 -4.13
CA LEU A 32 0.00 35.51 -3.14
C LEU A 32 0.13 36.65 -2.11
N CYS A 33 0.17 36.33 -0.81
CA CYS A 33 0.50 37.30 0.23
C CYS A 33 2.03 37.51 0.31
N PRO A 34 2.53 38.76 0.30
CA PRO A 34 3.95 39.05 0.47
C PRO A 34 4.35 39.02 1.95
N LEU A 35 5.34 38.18 2.30
CA LEU A 35 6.01 38.24 3.60
C LEU A 35 6.94 39.45 3.65
N GLN A 36 6.64 40.44 4.49
CA GLN A 36 7.53 41.58 4.73
C GLN A 36 8.69 41.16 5.64
N ALA A 37 9.93 41.37 5.17
CA ALA A 37 11.13 41.22 5.98
C ALA A 37 11.35 42.46 6.86
N GLY A 38 11.21 42.30 8.18
CA GLY A 38 11.41 43.38 9.16
C GLY A 38 12.69 43.21 9.98
N ARG A 39 13.86 43.51 9.40
CA ARG A 39 15.06 43.76 10.23
C ARG A 39 14.88 45.07 10.98
N ARG A 40 15.12 45.06 12.30
CA ARG A 40 15.38 46.29 13.08
C ARG A 40 16.80 46.24 13.60
N GLU A 41 17.61 47.16 13.12
CA GLU A 41 18.86 47.54 13.77
C GLU A 41 18.54 48.54 14.87
N CYS A 42 19.19 48.41 16.03
CA CYS A 42 19.19 49.43 17.07
C CYS A 42 20.63 49.71 17.47
N SER A 43 21.21 50.75 16.88
CA SER A 43 22.42 51.39 17.39
C SER A 43 22.12 52.07 18.73
N GLY A 44 23.06 52.00 19.67
CA GLY A 44 22.86 52.46 21.04
C GLY A 44 24.19 52.79 21.71
N ASP A 45 24.79 53.90 21.29
CA ASP A 45 26.07 54.39 21.82
C ASP A 45 25.95 54.92 23.26
N ARG A 46 26.95 54.58 24.10
CA ARG A 46 27.44 55.39 25.23
C ARG A 46 28.65 54.78 25.93
N GLY A 47 29.78 55.49 25.89
CA GLY A 47 30.71 55.58 27.02
C GLY A 47 30.20 56.58 28.09
N PRO A 48 31.04 57.06 29.03
CA PRO A 48 32.48 56.82 29.19
C PRO A 48 32.81 55.96 30.43
N GLY A 49 34.10 55.75 30.71
CA GLY A 49 34.57 55.19 31.98
C GLY A 49 35.61 56.09 32.63
N GLU A 50 35.72 56.04 33.96
CA GLU A 50 36.93 56.39 34.73
C GLU A 50 36.78 56.12 36.24
N ARG A 51 37.49 55.10 36.76
CA ARG A 51 38.27 55.21 38.02
C ARG A 51 39.16 53.99 38.31
N SER A 52 40.18 54.25 39.11
CA SER A 52 41.34 53.38 39.43
C SER A 52 41.03 52.33 40.51
N PRO A 53 41.88 51.31 40.71
CA PRO A 53 41.63 50.23 41.67
C PRO A 53 42.10 50.56 43.08
N GLU A 54 41.32 50.21 44.10
CA GLU A 54 41.76 50.16 45.50
C GLU A 54 41.64 48.73 46.06
N THR A 55 42.69 48.29 46.75
CA THR A 55 42.83 46.91 47.24
C THR A 55 42.33 46.82 48.68
N LEU A 56 41.19 46.16 48.91
CA LEU A 56 40.62 45.95 50.25
C LEU A 56 40.29 44.47 50.49
N ALA A 57 41.12 43.81 51.32
CA ALA A 57 40.99 42.39 51.65
C ALA A 57 39.89 42.13 52.70
N ARG A 58 39.12 41.05 52.53
CA ARG A 58 38.13 40.56 53.51
C ARG A 58 37.83 39.05 53.28
N PRO A 59 37.08 38.38 54.18
CA PRO A 59 37.62 37.37 55.12
C PRO A 59 37.48 35.91 54.61
N PRO A 60 37.99 34.88 55.33
CA PRO A 60 38.10 33.53 54.76
C PRO A 60 36.79 32.75 54.66
N ALA A 61 36.73 31.92 53.61
CA ALA A 61 35.95 30.70 53.40
C ALA A 61 34.66 30.46 54.22
N ALA A 62 33.52 30.64 53.56
CA ALA A 62 32.28 29.93 53.89
C ALA A 62 32.14 28.70 52.98
N LEU A 63 31.86 27.53 53.55
CA LEU A 63 31.66 26.28 52.82
C LEU A 63 30.31 26.28 52.08
N SER A 64 30.30 26.57 50.77
CA SER A 64 29.15 26.29 49.93
C SER A 64 29.11 24.81 49.55
N GLN A 65 28.14 24.08 50.08
CA GLN A 65 27.86 22.72 49.62
C GLN A 65 27.33 22.78 48.20
N THR A 66 28.13 22.37 47.22
CA THR A 66 27.68 22.15 45.85
C THR A 66 26.76 20.94 45.82
N ALA A 67 25.46 21.16 46.04
CA ALA A 67 24.44 20.15 45.85
C ALA A 67 24.48 19.69 44.39
N SER A 68 25.05 18.51 44.16
CA SER A 68 25.06 17.87 42.84
C SER A 68 23.61 17.64 42.42
N GLN A 69 23.14 18.37 41.41
CA GLN A 69 21.83 18.11 40.83
C GLN A 69 21.78 16.64 40.39
N PRO A 70 20.76 15.87 40.81
CA PRO A 70 20.66 14.48 40.37
C PRO A 70 20.55 14.47 38.85
N ALA A 71 21.40 13.68 38.20
CA ALA A 71 21.39 13.53 36.75
C ALA A 71 19.97 13.21 36.29
N SER A 72 19.46 13.95 35.30
CA SER A 72 18.08 13.79 34.85
C SER A 72 17.82 12.33 34.50
N PRO A 73 16.74 11.72 35.01
CA PRO A 73 16.51 10.30 34.80
C PRO A 73 16.44 10.04 33.30
N ARG A 74 17.30 9.15 32.80
CA ARG A 74 17.28 8.70 31.39
C ARG A 74 15.85 8.26 31.10
N ARG A 75 15.10 9.08 30.35
CA ARG A 75 13.72 8.77 29.97
C ARG A 75 13.78 7.45 29.21
N TYR A 76 13.28 6.39 29.85
CA TYR A 76 13.01 5.13 29.17
C TYR A 76 11.92 5.44 28.13
N ARG A 77 12.35 5.71 26.90
CA ARG A 77 11.45 6.05 25.80
C ARG A 77 10.65 4.79 25.53
N ALA A 78 9.38 4.79 25.94
CA ALA A 78 8.52 3.61 25.87
C ALA A 78 8.51 3.07 24.43
N MET A 79 8.56 1.74 24.31
CA MET A 79 8.61 1.05 23.03
C MET A 79 7.42 1.50 22.16
N ALA A 80 7.70 2.20 21.06
CA ALA A 80 6.63 2.77 20.24
C ALA A 80 5.82 1.66 19.57
N ARG A 81 4.49 1.76 19.67
CA ARG A 81 3.54 0.82 19.05
C ARG A 81 3.14 1.33 17.68
N VAL A 82 3.53 0.60 16.64
CA VAL A 82 3.25 0.93 15.24
C VAL A 82 2.30 -0.12 14.67
N LEU A 83 1.14 0.33 14.17
CA LEU A 83 0.19 -0.52 13.45
C LEU A 83 0.33 -0.31 11.94
N ILE A 84 0.39 -1.41 11.19
CA ILE A 84 0.24 -1.42 9.74
C ILE A 84 -1.07 -2.13 9.40
N VAL A 85 -1.95 -1.45 8.66
CA VAL A 85 -3.24 -1.97 8.21
C VAL A 85 -3.12 -2.43 6.77
N GLY A 86 -3.33 -3.73 6.54
CA GLY A 86 -3.15 -4.43 5.28
C GLY A 86 -1.87 -5.27 5.26
N ALA A 87 -2.01 -6.60 5.27
CA ALA A 87 -0.95 -7.58 5.07
C ALA A 87 -0.73 -7.87 3.56
N GLY A 88 -0.75 -6.82 2.73
CA GLY A 88 -0.36 -6.86 1.32
C GLY A 88 1.09 -6.40 1.11
N LEU A 89 1.60 -6.48 -0.13
CA LEU A 89 3.01 -6.23 -0.45
C LEU A 89 3.58 -4.93 0.16
N THR A 90 2.90 -3.78 0.00
CA THR A 90 3.36 -2.52 0.59
C THR A 90 3.40 -2.58 2.12
N GLY A 91 2.37 -3.13 2.78
CA GLY A 91 2.32 -3.24 4.24
C GLY A 91 3.38 -4.18 4.80
N SER A 92 3.56 -5.36 4.20
CA SER A 92 4.61 -6.31 4.61
C SER A 92 6.01 -5.75 4.40
N LEU A 93 6.24 -5.04 3.29
CA LEU A 93 7.54 -4.44 2.99
C LEU A 93 7.82 -3.23 3.89
N CYS A 94 6.81 -2.40 4.21
CA CYS A 94 6.93 -1.38 5.25
C CYS A 94 7.33 -1.99 6.60
N ALA A 95 6.74 -3.13 6.99
CA ALA A 95 7.08 -3.81 8.24
C ALA A 95 8.55 -4.29 8.24
N ALA A 96 9.00 -4.93 7.15
CA ALA A 96 10.38 -5.40 7.00
C ALA A 96 11.40 -4.24 7.00
N LEU A 97 11.12 -3.18 6.24
CA LEU A 97 11.98 -2.00 6.16
C LEU A 97 12.05 -1.22 7.47
N LEU A 98 10.92 -1.07 8.19
CA LEU A 98 10.93 -0.47 9.52
C LEU A 98 11.79 -1.29 10.48
N ARG A 99 11.67 -2.62 10.49
CA ARG A 99 12.52 -3.49 11.32
C ARG A 99 14.00 -3.41 10.94
N LYS A 100 14.33 -3.29 9.64
CA LYS A 100 15.70 -3.15 9.12
C LYS A 100 16.33 -1.79 9.45
N GLU A 101 15.55 -0.70 9.51
CA GLU A 101 16.06 0.68 9.70
C GLU A 101 15.99 1.21 11.16
N THR A 102 15.11 0.68 12.02
CA THR A 102 15.00 1.20 13.41
C THR A 102 16.08 0.68 14.34
N ALA A 103 16.95 1.57 14.81
CA ALA A 103 17.94 1.27 15.86
C ALA A 103 17.34 1.11 17.29
N HIS A 104 16.07 1.45 17.49
CA HIS A 104 15.37 1.35 18.77
C HIS A 104 14.36 0.20 18.78
N PRO A 105 14.09 -0.46 19.93
CA PRO A 105 13.02 -1.44 20.05
C PRO A 105 11.66 -0.86 19.62
N LEU A 106 10.97 -1.56 18.72
CA LEU A 106 9.70 -1.16 18.11
C LEU A 106 8.70 -2.33 18.15
N HIS A 107 7.49 -2.06 18.63
CA HIS A 107 6.39 -3.02 18.62
C HIS A 107 5.61 -2.86 17.30
N LEU A 108 5.92 -3.69 16.31
CA LEU A 108 5.20 -3.76 15.04
C LEU A 108 4.00 -4.70 15.17
N ALA A 109 2.80 -4.18 14.89
CA ALA A 109 1.60 -4.99 14.66
C ALA A 109 1.17 -4.85 13.18
N VAL A 110 0.75 -5.95 12.56
CA VAL A 110 0.19 -5.96 11.20
C VAL A 110 -1.21 -6.56 11.25
N TRP A 111 -2.23 -5.77 10.94
CA TRP A 111 -3.63 -6.22 10.94
C TRP A 111 -4.17 -6.32 9.51
N ASP A 112 -4.88 -7.41 9.21
CA ASP A 112 -5.67 -7.54 7.99
C ASP A 112 -7.04 -8.14 8.28
N LYS A 113 -8.06 -7.72 7.54
CA LYS A 113 -9.41 -8.27 7.60
C LYS A 113 -9.52 -9.65 6.96
N ALA A 114 -8.62 -9.98 6.03
CA ALA A 114 -8.56 -11.28 5.38
C ALA A 114 -8.11 -12.39 6.36
N GLY A 115 -8.34 -13.65 5.97
CA GLY A 115 -7.91 -14.82 6.74
C GLY A 115 -6.45 -15.25 6.52
N ASP A 116 -5.76 -14.67 5.53
CA ASP A 116 -4.33 -14.82 5.25
C ASP A 116 -3.82 -13.56 4.52
N SER A 117 -2.51 -13.38 4.57
CA SER A 117 -1.70 -12.36 3.92
C SER A 117 -1.66 -12.47 2.38
N GLY A 118 -1.34 -11.35 1.73
CA GLY A 118 -1.09 -11.23 0.29
C GLY A 118 -1.97 -10.19 -0.39
N GLY A 119 -3.24 -10.04 0.03
CA GLY A 119 -4.18 -9.12 -0.59
C GLY A 119 -4.38 -9.43 -2.09
N ARG A 120 -4.07 -8.47 -2.97
CA ARG A 120 -4.08 -8.67 -4.44
C ARG A 120 -2.89 -9.48 -4.97
N MET A 121 -2.05 -9.98 -4.08
CA MET A 121 -1.02 -11.00 -4.32
C MET A 121 -1.30 -12.21 -3.42
N THR A 122 -2.57 -12.61 -3.31
CA THR A 122 -2.98 -13.81 -2.58
C THR A 122 -2.83 -15.07 -3.44
N THR A 123 -2.30 -16.11 -2.81
CA THR A 123 -2.26 -17.48 -3.32
C THR A 123 -3.34 -18.26 -2.59
N ALA A 124 -4.42 -18.62 -3.27
CA ALA A 124 -5.34 -19.61 -2.73
C ALA A 124 -4.67 -21.00 -2.75
N ARG A 125 -5.05 -21.85 -1.81
CA ARG A 125 -4.66 -23.26 -1.79
C ARG A 125 -5.91 -24.09 -2.01
N SER A 126 -5.81 -25.16 -2.78
CA SER A 126 -6.81 -26.23 -2.76
C SER A 126 -7.03 -26.66 -1.31
N PRO A 127 -8.24 -26.59 -0.76
CA PRO A 127 -8.42 -26.90 0.66
C PRO A 127 -8.27 -28.38 1.02
N HIS A 128 -8.20 -29.29 0.03
CA HIS A 128 -7.80 -30.69 0.27
C HIS A 128 -6.34 -30.96 -0.13
N ASN A 129 -5.65 -30.04 -0.82
CA ASN A 129 -4.20 -30.14 -1.04
C ASN A 129 -3.51 -28.78 -0.84
N PRO A 130 -2.91 -28.55 0.34
CA PRO A 130 -2.08 -27.38 0.61
C PRO A 130 -0.92 -27.15 -0.39
N GLN A 131 -0.53 -28.16 -1.18
CA GLN A 131 0.48 -28.06 -2.24
C GLN A 131 -0.09 -27.70 -3.63
N SER A 132 -1.40 -27.88 -3.88
CA SER A 132 -2.02 -27.36 -5.11
C SER A 132 -2.42 -25.90 -4.87
N THR A 133 -1.58 -25.00 -5.35
CA THR A 133 -1.66 -23.56 -5.10
C THR A 133 -2.03 -22.80 -6.37
N VAL A 134 -2.83 -21.75 -6.23
CA VAL A 134 -3.31 -20.95 -7.35
C VAL A 134 -3.31 -19.46 -7.00
N ASP A 135 -2.61 -18.66 -7.79
CA ASP A 135 -2.53 -17.21 -7.57
C ASP A 135 -3.77 -16.54 -8.16
N LEU A 136 -4.62 -15.96 -7.31
CA LEU A 136 -5.89 -15.35 -7.74
C LEU A 136 -5.75 -13.88 -8.16
N GLY A 137 -4.62 -13.27 -7.83
CA GLY A 137 -4.28 -11.88 -8.10
C GLY A 137 -3.17 -11.75 -9.14
N ALA A 138 -2.07 -11.09 -8.81
CA ALA A 138 -0.90 -10.98 -9.69
C ALA A 138 -0.36 -12.38 -10.11
N GLN A 139 -0.20 -12.61 -11.41
CA GLN A 139 0.23 -13.90 -11.98
C GLN A 139 1.76 -14.02 -12.14
N TYR A 140 2.42 -12.90 -12.45
CA TYR A 140 3.86 -12.77 -12.63
C TYR A 140 4.29 -11.33 -12.33
N ILE A 141 5.59 -11.10 -12.24
CA ILE A 141 6.20 -9.79 -11.99
C ILE A 141 7.09 -9.44 -13.19
N THR A 142 6.69 -8.43 -13.96
CA THR A 142 7.55 -7.82 -14.98
C THR A 142 8.43 -6.75 -14.35
N CYS A 143 9.74 -6.93 -14.42
CA CYS A 143 10.74 -5.93 -14.11
C CYS A 143 11.13 -5.21 -15.41
N THR A 144 11.09 -3.88 -15.41
CA THR A 144 11.55 -3.07 -16.56
C THR A 144 13.03 -2.68 -16.41
N PRO A 145 13.75 -2.31 -17.48
CA PRO A 145 15.14 -1.82 -17.39
C PRO A 145 15.38 -0.63 -16.44
N HIS A 146 14.32 0.13 -16.11
CA HIS A 146 14.38 1.19 -15.11
C HIS A 146 14.38 0.61 -13.68
N TYR A 147 13.44 -0.31 -13.39
CA TYR A 147 13.31 -0.89 -12.06
C TYR A 147 14.36 -1.96 -11.73
N ALA A 148 14.88 -2.66 -12.73
CA ALA A 148 16.04 -3.55 -12.59
C ALA A 148 17.26 -2.84 -11.98
N LYS A 149 17.38 -1.53 -12.20
CA LYS A 149 18.41 -0.68 -11.58
C LYS A 149 17.92 -0.03 -10.28
N LYS A 150 16.72 0.55 -10.29
CA LYS A 150 16.19 1.34 -9.15
C LYS A 150 15.85 0.50 -7.93
N HIS A 151 15.35 -0.73 -8.13
CA HIS A 151 14.89 -1.64 -7.08
C HIS A 151 15.75 -2.93 -7.03
N GLN A 152 16.98 -2.89 -7.56
CA GLN A 152 17.83 -4.07 -7.78
C GLN A 152 17.92 -4.98 -6.54
N SER A 153 18.18 -4.40 -5.36
CA SER A 153 18.30 -5.13 -4.10
C SER A 153 17.10 -5.99 -3.74
N PHE A 154 15.88 -5.56 -4.07
CA PHE A 154 14.65 -6.32 -3.80
C PHE A 154 14.48 -7.50 -4.76
N TYR A 155 14.97 -7.38 -5.99
CA TYR A 155 15.00 -8.49 -6.94
C TYR A 155 16.11 -9.50 -6.55
N ASP A 156 17.31 -9.01 -6.27
CA ASP A 156 18.46 -9.83 -5.88
C ASP A 156 18.19 -10.59 -4.57
N GLU A 157 17.57 -9.97 -3.56
CA GLU A 157 17.15 -10.60 -2.29
C GLU A 157 16.16 -11.75 -2.55
N LEU A 158 15.07 -11.49 -3.27
CA LEU A 158 14.02 -12.49 -3.53
C LEU A 158 14.49 -13.62 -4.47
N LEU A 159 15.43 -13.35 -5.37
CA LEU A 159 16.08 -14.36 -6.22
C LEU A 159 17.04 -15.23 -5.39
N ALA A 160 17.88 -14.63 -4.53
CA ALA A 160 18.82 -15.35 -3.67
C ALA A 160 18.12 -16.29 -2.68
N HIS A 161 16.95 -15.88 -2.16
CA HIS A 161 16.11 -16.73 -1.32
C HIS A 161 15.22 -17.71 -2.11
N GLY A 162 15.26 -17.70 -3.45
CA GLY A 162 14.47 -18.60 -4.31
C GLY A 162 12.95 -18.34 -4.28
N ILE A 163 12.54 -17.18 -3.76
CA ILE A 163 11.15 -16.72 -3.65
C ILE A 163 10.65 -16.25 -5.03
N LEU A 164 11.54 -15.67 -5.83
CA LEU A 164 11.33 -15.45 -7.26
C LEU A 164 12.22 -16.39 -8.09
N LYS A 165 11.75 -16.73 -9.28
CA LYS A 165 12.52 -17.34 -10.36
C LYS A 165 12.12 -16.71 -11.71
N PRO A 166 13.01 -16.66 -12.71
CA PRO A 166 12.64 -16.24 -14.06
C PRO A 166 11.48 -17.06 -14.61
N LEU A 167 10.55 -16.41 -15.31
CA LEU A 167 9.49 -17.08 -16.06
C LEU A 167 10.09 -17.70 -17.33
N THR A 168 10.06 -19.04 -17.40
CA THR A 168 10.56 -19.82 -18.55
C THR A 168 9.44 -20.47 -19.38
N SER A 169 8.23 -20.55 -18.84
CA SER A 169 7.05 -21.07 -19.56
C SER A 169 6.54 -20.06 -20.59
N PRO A 170 6.14 -20.49 -21.80
CA PRO A 170 5.54 -19.60 -22.79
C PRO A 170 4.16 -19.11 -22.32
N ILE A 171 3.88 -17.83 -22.57
CA ILE A 171 2.54 -17.23 -22.39
C ILE A 171 2.13 -16.62 -23.72
N GLU A 172 1.05 -17.15 -24.31
CA GLU A 172 0.51 -16.63 -25.58
C GLU A 172 -0.05 -15.21 -25.41
N GLY A 173 0.15 -14.36 -26.41
CA GLY A 173 -0.28 -12.95 -26.38
C GLY A 173 0.53 -12.05 -25.45
N MET A 174 1.59 -12.54 -24.79
CA MET A 174 2.42 -11.72 -23.90
C MET A 174 3.21 -10.66 -24.69
N VAL A 175 2.91 -9.38 -24.41
CA VAL A 175 3.61 -8.24 -25.03
C VAL A 175 4.82 -7.86 -24.19
N MET A 176 6.01 -8.19 -24.68
CA MET A 176 7.29 -7.81 -24.09
C MET A 176 7.85 -6.53 -24.73
N LYS A 177 8.52 -5.69 -23.94
CA LYS A 177 9.38 -4.62 -24.45
C LYS A 177 10.83 -5.05 -24.37
N GLU A 178 11.69 -4.35 -25.10
CA GLU A 178 13.13 -4.61 -25.09
C GLU A 178 13.71 -4.43 -23.69
N GLY A 179 14.31 -5.51 -23.15
CA GLY A 179 14.91 -5.53 -21.81
C GLY A 179 13.95 -5.73 -20.64
N ASP A 180 12.65 -5.92 -20.86
CA ASP A 180 11.74 -6.37 -19.80
C ASP A 180 12.05 -7.84 -19.40
N TYR A 181 12.07 -8.14 -18.10
CA TYR A 181 12.28 -9.50 -17.55
C TYR A 181 11.09 -9.91 -16.69
N ASN A 182 10.62 -11.15 -16.83
CA ASN A 182 9.50 -11.66 -16.03
C ASN A 182 9.94 -12.67 -14.98
N PHE A 183 9.30 -12.61 -13.82
CA PHE A 183 9.52 -13.51 -12.70
C PHE A 183 8.20 -14.12 -12.22
N VAL A 184 8.27 -15.35 -11.72
CA VAL A 184 7.19 -16.06 -11.03
C VAL A 184 7.67 -16.50 -9.65
N ALA A 185 6.73 -16.68 -8.72
CA ALA A 185 7.01 -17.20 -7.39
C ALA A 185 6.68 -18.70 -7.34
N PRO A 186 7.66 -19.62 -7.26
CA PRO A 186 7.42 -21.07 -7.36
C PRO A 186 6.68 -21.67 -6.16
N GLN A 187 6.37 -20.87 -5.13
CA GLN A 187 5.56 -21.26 -3.96
C GLN A 187 4.26 -20.44 -3.87
N GLY A 188 3.84 -19.87 -5.01
CA GLY A 188 2.76 -18.88 -5.12
C GLY A 188 3.21 -17.45 -4.78
N VAL A 189 2.58 -16.47 -5.40
CA VAL A 189 2.94 -15.04 -5.32
C VAL A 189 2.84 -14.47 -3.89
N SER A 190 2.02 -15.06 -3.01
CA SER A 190 1.95 -14.67 -1.59
C SER A 190 3.21 -15.00 -0.79
N SER A 191 4.11 -15.85 -1.31
CA SER A 191 5.38 -16.19 -0.65
C SER A 191 6.29 -14.97 -0.44
N ILE A 192 6.23 -13.99 -1.34
CA ILE A 192 6.93 -12.68 -1.25
C ILE A 192 6.47 -11.91 0.00
N ILE A 193 5.16 -11.84 0.21
CA ILE A 193 4.56 -11.14 1.35
C ILE A 193 4.91 -11.87 2.64
N LYS A 194 4.86 -13.21 2.63
CA LYS A 194 5.17 -14.07 3.78
C LYS A 194 6.66 -14.01 4.17
N HIS A 195 7.56 -13.79 3.21
CA HIS A 195 8.98 -13.46 3.48
C HIS A 195 9.13 -12.14 4.22
N TYR A 196 8.64 -11.02 3.67
CA TYR A 196 8.77 -9.71 4.32
C TYR A 196 8.05 -9.65 5.68
N LEU A 197 6.90 -10.30 5.84
CA LEU A 197 6.25 -10.45 7.14
C LEU A 197 7.13 -11.22 8.14
N LYS A 198 7.78 -12.32 7.72
CA LYS A 198 8.73 -13.07 8.56
C LYS A 198 9.96 -12.24 8.94
N GLU A 199 10.55 -11.51 7.99
CA GLU A 199 11.67 -10.60 8.27
C GLU A 199 11.32 -9.50 9.27
N SER A 200 10.10 -8.97 9.19
CA SER A 200 9.66 -7.87 10.05
C SER A 200 9.61 -8.23 11.53
N GLY A 201 9.46 -9.51 11.88
CA GLY A 201 9.25 -9.94 13.27
C GLY A 201 8.13 -9.14 13.94
N ALA A 202 7.00 -9.01 13.25
CA ALA A 202 5.82 -8.27 13.69
C ALA A 202 4.72 -9.21 14.19
N ASP A 203 3.85 -8.71 15.07
CA ASP A 203 2.68 -9.43 15.54
C ASP A 203 1.57 -9.32 14.47
N ILE A 204 1.29 -10.43 13.78
CA ILE A 204 0.37 -10.47 12.63
C ILE A 204 -1.00 -10.98 13.09
N CYS A 205 -2.04 -10.17 12.92
CA CYS A 205 -3.40 -10.50 13.31
C CYS A 205 -4.35 -10.47 12.11
N PHE A 206 -4.76 -11.65 11.64
CA PHE A 206 -5.76 -11.84 10.60
C PHE A 206 -7.19 -11.74 11.16
N ARG A 207 -8.18 -11.52 10.29
CA ARG A 207 -9.59 -11.28 10.65
C ARG A 207 -9.73 -10.10 11.62
N GLN A 208 -8.98 -9.03 11.37
CA GLN A 208 -9.03 -7.77 12.11
C GLN A 208 -9.37 -6.64 11.12
N CYS A 209 -10.64 -6.50 10.73
CA CYS A 209 -11.04 -5.32 9.96
C CYS A 209 -11.00 -4.09 10.87
N VAL A 210 -10.19 -3.09 10.49
CA VAL A 210 -10.20 -1.79 11.16
C VAL A 210 -11.49 -1.07 10.77
N THR A 211 -12.23 -0.62 11.77
CA THR A 211 -13.55 0.01 11.61
C THR A 211 -13.50 1.50 11.93
N GLN A 212 -12.65 1.94 12.86
CA GLN A 212 -12.49 3.35 13.21
C GLN A 212 -11.06 3.63 13.67
N ILE A 213 -10.59 4.85 13.47
CA ILE A 213 -9.30 5.34 13.95
C ILE A 213 -9.57 6.69 14.62
N ASN A 214 -9.55 6.71 15.95
CA ASN A 214 -9.90 7.86 16.76
C ASN A 214 -8.65 8.45 17.44
N LEU A 215 -8.50 9.77 17.48
CA LEU A 215 -7.43 10.42 18.23
C LEU A 215 -7.86 10.60 19.70
N ARG A 216 -7.14 9.96 20.64
CA ARG A 216 -7.32 10.18 22.09
C ARG A 216 -5.97 10.25 22.79
N ASN A 217 -5.80 11.21 23.69
CA ASN A 217 -4.64 11.30 24.60
C ASN A 217 -3.29 11.17 23.85
N ASP A 218 -3.12 11.91 22.76
CA ASP A 218 -1.97 11.90 21.84
C ASP A 218 -1.63 10.54 21.20
N LYS A 219 -2.58 9.59 21.18
CA LYS A 219 -2.46 8.26 20.56
C LYS A 219 -3.63 7.96 19.63
N TRP A 220 -3.42 7.02 18.70
CA TRP A 220 -4.48 6.44 17.87
C TRP A 220 -5.16 5.29 18.61
N GLU A 221 -6.44 5.45 18.92
CA GLU A 221 -7.34 4.39 19.36
C GLU A 221 -7.97 3.75 18.12
N VAL A 222 -7.59 2.50 17.82
CA VAL A 222 -8.01 1.79 16.61
C VAL A 222 -9.08 0.75 16.97
N SER A 223 -10.29 0.96 16.46
CA SER A 223 -11.41 0.03 16.62
C SER A 223 -11.41 -1.05 15.53
N LYS A 224 -11.90 -2.23 15.90
CA LYS A 224 -12.18 -3.37 15.02
C LYS A 224 -13.69 -3.63 14.97
N GLU A 225 -14.18 -4.59 14.19
CA GLU A 225 -15.61 -4.98 14.30
C GLU A 225 -15.86 -5.73 15.62
N THR A 226 -14.91 -6.55 16.05
CA THR A 226 -14.99 -7.31 17.31
C THR A 226 -13.84 -6.99 18.26
N GLY A 227 -14.13 -7.02 19.57
CA GLY A 227 -13.19 -6.71 20.64
C GLY A 227 -13.12 -5.22 21.02
N SER A 228 -12.29 -4.91 22.01
CA SER A 228 -12.04 -3.53 22.45
C SER A 228 -11.08 -2.80 21.49
N PRO A 229 -11.19 -1.46 21.34
CA PRO A 229 -10.18 -0.67 20.64
C PRO A 229 -8.79 -0.76 21.29
N GLU A 230 -7.73 -0.59 20.50
CA GLU A 230 -6.34 -0.64 20.99
C GLU A 230 -5.54 0.64 20.69
N PRO A 231 -4.63 1.06 21.60
CA PRO A 231 -3.82 2.26 21.41
C PRO A 231 -2.51 1.99 20.64
N PHE A 232 -2.20 2.88 19.69
CA PHE A 232 -0.96 2.92 18.91
C PHE A 232 -0.38 4.35 18.83
N ASP A 233 0.93 4.45 18.67
CA ASP A 233 1.67 5.72 18.52
C ASP A 233 1.74 6.17 17.05
N ILE A 234 1.73 5.20 16.13
CA ILE A 234 1.78 5.41 14.67
C ILE A 234 0.84 4.41 14.00
N VAL A 235 0.12 4.86 12.96
CA VAL A 235 -0.70 4.00 12.10
C VAL A 235 -0.35 4.23 10.62
N VAL A 236 -0.16 3.13 9.88
CA VAL A 236 0.14 3.11 8.43
C VAL A 236 -0.99 2.36 7.71
N LEU A 237 -1.66 3.01 6.76
CA LEU A 237 -2.79 2.44 6.02
C LEU A 237 -2.36 2.04 4.61
N THR A 238 -2.48 0.76 4.25
CA THR A 238 -2.02 0.22 2.94
C THR A 238 -3.10 -0.51 2.13
N MET A 239 -4.35 -0.54 2.63
CA MET A 239 -5.49 -1.00 1.87
C MET A 239 -5.83 -0.04 0.70
N PRO A 240 -6.51 -0.49 -0.37
CA PRO A 240 -6.86 0.35 -1.51
C PRO A 240 -7.62 1.62 -1.08
N VAL A 241 -7.32 2.77 -1.70
CA VAL A 241 -7.84 4.09 -1.30
C VAL A 241 -9.35 4.13 -1.00
N PRO A 242 -10.25 3.51 -1.80
CA PRO A 242 -11.67 3.47 -1.46
C PRO A 242 -12.00 2.79 -0.12
N GLN A 243 -11.22 1.80 0.31
CA GLN A 243 -11.39 1.15 1.63
C GLN A 243 -10.94 2.06 2.79
N ILE A 244 -9.96 2.94 2.56
CA ILE A 244 -9.57 3.99 3.51
C ILE A 244 -10.75 4.95 3.77
N LEU A 245 -11.58 5.17 2.75
CA LEU A 245 -12.79 6.01 2.80
C LEU A 245 -14.05 5.27 3.32
N GLN A 246 -13.95 4.00 3.70
CA GLN A 246 -15.10 3.10 3.96
C GLN A 246 -15.03 2.33 5.30
N LEU A 247 -14.17 2.72 6.24
CA LEU A 247 -13.91 1.96 7.47
C LEU A 247 -15.19 1.64 8.29
N GLN A 248 -15.68 0.39 8.20
CA GLN A 248 -16.58 -0.37 9.10
C GLN A 248 -17.03 -1.72 8.43
N GLY A 249 -16.89 -2.88 9.12
CA GLY A 249 -17.55 -4.18 8.80
C GLY A 249 -16.71 -5.38 8.27
N ASP A 250 -17.13 -6.63 8.59
CA ASP A 250 -16.49 -7.95 8.29
C ASP A 250 -17.40 -8.95 7.52
N ILE A 251 -16.84 -10.11 7.08
CA ILE A 251 -17.45 -11.49 7.11
C ILE A 251 -16.44 -12.60 6.61
N ALA A 252 -16.78 -13.91 6.74
CA ALA A 252 -15.87 -15.08 6.70
C ALA A 252 -15.88 -15.98 5.40
N ASN A 253 -15.27 -17.19 5.45
CA ASN A 253 -14.82 -18.05 4.31
C ASN A 253 -15.14 -19.57 4.43
N ALA A 254 -15.04 -20.34 3.32
CA ALA A 254 -15.18 -21.82 3.21
C ALA A 254 -14.21 -22.49 2.16
N SER A 255 -14.56 -23.64 1.55
CA SER A 255 -13.65 -24.60 0.82
C SER A 255 -14.23 -25.15 -0.55
N SER A 256 -13.77 -26.19 -1.31
CA SER A 256 -12.90 -27.39 -1.11
C SER A 256 -12.37 -28.07 -2.44
N GLU A 257 -11.30 -28.89 -2.35
CA GLU A 257 -10.80 -30.04 -3.21
C GLU A 257 -9.67 -29.90 -4.31
N ILE A 258 -8.99 -31.03 -4.65
CA ILE A 258 -7.67 -31.18 -5.34
C ILE A 258 -7.83 -31.40 -6.87
N GLY A 259 -7.03 -30.68 -7.65
CA GLY A 259 -6.81 -30.97 -9.06
C GLY A 259 -5.71 -30.10 -9.68
N PRO A 260 -5.54 -30.16 -11.02
CA PRO A 260 -4.91 -29.07 -11.76
C PRO A 260 -5.71 -27.79 -11.55
N SER A 261 -5.04 -26.68 -11.23
CA SER A 261 -5.69 -25.40 -10.94
C SER A 261 -5.68 -24.48 -12.15
N LEU A 262 -6.84 -23.93 -12.52
CA LEU A 262 -7.00 -22.95 -13.60
C LEU A 262 -7.35 -21.56 -13.03
N VAL A 263 -6.68 -20.53 -13.52
CA VAL A 263 -7.02 -19.11 -13.25
C VAL A 263 -7.73 -18.53 -14.47
N ILE A 264 -8.81 -17.80 -14.24
CA ILE A 264 -9.49 -17.01 -15.28
C ILE A 264 -9.62 -15.59 -14.75
N HIS A 265 -9.05 -14.62 -15.45
CA HIS A 265 -9.28 -13.20 -15.20
C HIS A 265 -10.27 -12.65 -16.22
N THR A 266 -11.33 -12.02 -15.74
CA THR A 266 -12.34 -11.37 -16.60
C THR A 266 -11.87 -9.98 -17.03
N THR A 267 -12.45 -9.46 -18.11
CA THR A 267 -12.13 -8.10 -18.60
C THR A 267 -12.70 -7.04 -17.65
N VAL A 268 -12.05 -5.87 -17.58
CA VAL A 268 -12.52 -4.76 -16.73
C VAL A 268 -13.98 -4.36 -17.02
N PRO A 269 -14.46 -4.26 -18.28
CA PRO A 269 -15.88 -4.00 -18.54
C PRO A 269 -16.81 -5.07 -17.96
N PHE A 270 -16.47 -6.36 -18.11
CA PHE A 270 -17.26 -7.46 -17.53
C PHE A 270 -17.30 -7.37 -16.00
N GLY A 271 -16.15 -7.12 -15.36
CA GLY A 271 -16.04 -6.98 -13.91
C GLY A 271 -16.81 -5.79 -13.34
N VAL A 272 -16.93 -4.69 -14.09
CA VAL A 272 -17.76 -3.54 -13.74
C VAL A 272 -19.26 -3.85 -13.90
N THR A 273 -19.66 -4.47 -15.02
CA THR A 273 -21.08 -4.79 -15.29
C THR A 273 -21.67 -5.74 -14.26
N HIS A 274 -20.93 -6.77 -13.83
CA HIS A 274 -21.47 -7.82 -12.94
C HIS A 274 -21.03 -7.67 -11.47
N LEU A 275 -20.52 -6.49 -11.09
CA LEU A 275 -19.91 -6.26 -9.78
C LEU A 275 -20.84 -6.61 -8.61
N GLU A 276 -22.11 -6.20 -8.71
CA GLU A 276 -23.13 -6.36 -7.66
C GLU A 276 -24.05 -7.58 -7.87
N HIS A 277 -23.83 -8.40 -8.89
CA HIS A 277 -24.58 -9.66 -9.09
C HIS A 277 -24.19 -10.70 -8.03
N SER A 278 -24.83 -11.88 -7.97
CA SER A 278 -24.35 -12.97 -7.09
C SER A 278 -22.94 -13.44 -7.52
N VAL A 279 -22.27 -14.26 -6.70
CA VAL A 279 -21.00 -14.89 -7.09
C VAL A 279 -21.27 -16.04 -8.06
N GLU A 280 -22.41 -16.70 -7.85
CA GLU A 280 -22.91 -17.87 -8.54
C GLU A 280 -23.28 -17.56 -9.99
N ASP A 281 -24.05 -16.49 -10.25
CA ASP A 281 -24.40 -16.02 -11.61
C ASP A 281 -23.14 -15.66 -12.41
N VAL A 282 -22.21 -14.95 -11.77
CA VAL A 282 -20.94 -14.54 -12.38
C VAL A 282 -20.09 -15.77 -12.73
N GLN A 283 -20.03 -16.75 -11.82
CA GLN A 283 -19.33 -18.00 -12.06
C GLN A 283 -19.95 -18.79 -13.24
N GLN A 284 -21.29 -18.87 -13.34
CA GLN A 284 -21.95 -19.53 -14.47
C GLN A 284 -21.63 -18.87 -15.82
N LEU A 285 -21.65 -17.54 -15.89
CA LEU A 285 -21.27 -16.80 -17.09
C LEU A 285 -19.80 -17.04 -17.49
N ILE A 286 -18.90 -17.15 -16.52
CA ILE A 286 -17.48 -17.48 -16.75
C ILE A 286 -17.34 -18.92 -17.30
N PHE A 287 -18.07 -19.90 -16.75
CA PHE A 287 -18.02 -21.29 -17.23
C PHE A 287 -18.56 -21.46 -18.66
N GLN A 288 -19.66 -20.79 -19.01
CA GLN A 288 -20.19 -20.80 -20.38
C GLN A 288 -19.18 -20.23 -21.39
N GLN A 289 -18.47 -19.15 -21.00
CA GLN A 289 -17.43 -18.56 -21.83
C GLN A 289 -16.15 -19.41 -21.87
N LEU A 290 -15.81 -20.13 -20.79
CA LEU A 290 -14.68 -21.05 -20.72
C LEU A 290 -14.83 -22.20 -21.71
N GLU A 291 -15.98 -22.90 -21.71
CA GLU A 291 -16.23 -24.04 -22.62
C GLU A 291 -16.18 -23.59 -24.10
N THR A 292 -16.48 -22.33 -24.39
CA THR A 292 -16.36 -21.74 -25.73
C THR A 292 -14.90 -21.51 -26.16
N ILE A 293 -13.96 -21.40 -25.21
CA ILE A 293 -12.53 -21.11 -25.46
C ILE A 293 -11.67 -22.37 -25.33
N LEU A 294 -11.96 -23.22 -24.34
CA LEU A 294 -11.30 -24.49 -24.04
C LEU A 294 -12.36 -25.59 -23.88
N PRO A 295 -12.95 -26.08 -24.98
CA PRO A 295 -14.01 -27.09 -24.93
C PRO A 295 -13.51 -28.45 -24.44
N GLY A 296 -14.37 -29.20 -23.75
CA GLY A 296 -14.08 -30.56 -23.28
C GLY A 296 -13.22 -30.62 -22.01
N LEU A 297 -13.15 -29.54 -21.24
CA LEU A 297 -12.53 -29.57 -19.90
C LEU A 297 -13.37 -30.44 -18.93
N PRO A 298 -12.75 -31.18 -18.00
CA PRO A 298 -13.48 -31.90 -16.97
C PRO A 298 -14.14 -30.93 -16.00
N GLN A 299 -15.25 -31.36 -15.38
CA GLN A 299 -15.91 -30.58 -14.32
C GLN A 299 -14.93 -30.34 -13.15
N PRO A 300 -14.80 -29.09 -12.65
CA PRO A 300 -13.85 -28.77 -11.60
C PRO A 300 -14.33 -29.30 -10.25
N VAL A 301 -13.42 -29.95 -9.52
CA VAL A 301 -13.72 -30.45 -8.15
C VAL A 301 -13.85 -29.31 -7.14
N ALA A 302 -13.25 -28.15 -7.44
CA ALA A 302 -13.21 -26.96 -6.61
C ALA A 302 -13.38 -25.70 -7.46
N THR A 303 -14.14 -24.70 -6.98
CA THR A 303 -14.27 -23.39 -7.65
C THR A 303 -14.17 -22.25 -6.64
N GLN A 304 -13.34 -21.24 -6.92
CA GLN A 304 -13.23 -20.03 -6.10
C GLN A 304 -13.30 -18.77 -6.96
N CYS A 305 -14.50 -18.19 -7.09
CA CYS A 305 -14.72 -16.92 -7.79
C CYS A 305 -14.43 -15.70 -6.89
N GLN A 306 -13.20 -15.19 -6.94
CA GLN A 306 -12.80 -13.98 -6.19
C GLN A 306 -13.20 -12.69 -6.92
N LYS A 307 -14.07 -11.88 -6.31
CA LYS A 307 -14.37 -10.52 -6.80
C LYS A 307 -13.27 -9.53 -6.39
N TRP A 308 -12.75 -8.76 -7.35
CA TRP A 308 -11.75 -7.71 -7.13
C TRP A 308 -12.34 -6.32 -7.40
N ARG A 309 -13.18 -5.80 -6.49
CA ARG A 309 -13.83 -4.46 -6.61
C ARG A 309 -12.84 -3.32 -6.85
N TYR A 310 -11.61 -3.46 -6.35
CA TYR A 310 -10.51 -2.50 -6.52
C TYR A 310 -9.28 -3.23 -7.05
N SER A 311 -9.39 -3.81 -8.26
CA SER A 311 -8.34 -4.63 -8.88
C SER A 311 -7.07 -3.83 -9.18
N GLN A 312 -7.18 -2.78 -10.00
CA GLN A 312 -6.06 -1.96 -10.50
C GLN A 312 -6.39 -0.46 -10.47
N VAL A 313 -5.35 0.35 -10.36
CA VAL A 313 -5.37 1.81 -10.35
C VAL A 313 -5.31 2.32 -11.79
N THR A 314 -6.39 2.92 -12.27
CA THR A 314 -6.44 3.60 -13.58
C THR A 314 -5.80 5.00 -13.52
N HIS A 315 -6.00 5.70 -12.41
CA HIS A 315 -5.41 7.00 -12.11
C HIS A 315 -4.97 7.04 -10.65
N ALA A 316 -3.67 7.28 -10.41
CA ALA A 316 -3.13 7.42 -9.07
C ALA A 316 -3.55 8.75 -8.41
N ALA A 317 -3.47 8.82 -7.08
CA ALA A 317 -3.77 10.01 -6.30
C ALA A 317 -2.88 11.20 -6.72
N ALA A 318 -3.48 12.20 -7.35
CA ALA A 318 -2.75 13.40 -7.78
C ALA A 318 -2.13 14.14 -6.58
N ASN A 319 -0.94 14.71 -6.80
CA ASN A 319 -0.16 15.49 -5.83
C ASN A 319 0.42 14.72 -4.61
N TYR A 320 0.16 13.42 -4.47
CA TYR A 320 0.64 12.59 -3.36
C TYR A 320 1.51 11.42 -3.86
N PRO A 321 2.73 11.68 -4.37
CA PRO A 321 3.58 10.65 -4.94
C PRO A 321 4.06 9.67 -3.86
N GLY A 322 3.71 8.39 -4.00
CA GLY A 322 4.15 7.31 -3.11
C GLY A 322 3.40 7.21 -1.78
N GLN A 323 3.03 8.33 -1.15
CA GLN A 323 2.34 8.36 0.15
C GLN A 323 1.54 9.65 0.36
N MET A 324 0.57 9.61 1.28
CA MET A 324 -0.14 10.79 1.80
C MET A 324 -0.15 10.77 3.33
N THR A 325 0.60 11.69 3.94
CA THR A 325 0.64 11.87 5.40
C THR A 325 -0.58 12.69 5.83
N LEU A 326 -1.43 12.10 6.68
CA LEU A 326 -2.66 12.73 7.17
C LEU A 326 -2.44 13.49 8.49
N HIS A 327 -1.47 13.05 9.30
CA HIS A 327 -1.20 13.65 10.60
C HIS A 327 0.25 13.40 11.02
N CYS A 328 0.90 14.41 11.63
CA CYS A 328 2.34 14.33 11.94
C CYS A 328 2.64 13.89 13.38
N LYS A 329 1.72 14.04 14.33
CA LYS A 329 1.91 13.64 15.74
C LYS A 329 0.58 13.52 16.51
N PRO A 330 0.14 12.30 16.91
CA PRO A 330 0.68 10.99 16.52
C PRO A 330 0.66 10.81 15.00
N PHE A 331 1.54 9.98 14.47
CA PHE A 331 1.78 9.92 13.02
C PHE A 331 0.74 9.03 12.32
N LEU A 332 0.19 9.49 11.20
CA LEU A 332 -0.78 8.75 10.39
C LEU A 332 -0.50 8.99 8.91
N VAL A 333 -0.33 7.90 8.15
CA VAL A 333 0.01 7.95 6.72
C VAL A 333 -0.73 6.87 5.92
N CYS A 334 -1.08 7.21 4.68
CA CYS A 334 -1.60 6.30 3.68
C CYS A 334 -0.51 5.97 2.65
N GLY A 335 -0.44 4.70 2.25
CA GLY A 335 0.41 4.19 1.17
C GLY A 335 -0.31 3.12 0.35
N GLY A 336 0.42 2.49 -0.57
CA GLY A 336 -0.08 1.50 -1.53
C GLY A 336 0.00 2.01 -2.97
N ASP A 337 -0.33 1.12 -3.91
CA ASP A 337 -0.32 1.37 -5.35
C ASP A 337 -1.23 2.52 -5.81
N GLY A 338 -2.25 2.87 -5.01
CA GLY A 338 -3.09 4.05 -5.23
C GLY A 338 -2.32 5.39 -5.28
N PHE A 339 -1.10 5.43 -4.74
CA PHE A 339 -0.20 6.58 -4.77
C PHE A 339 0.93 6.42 -5.81
N THR A 340 0.94 5.32 -6.57
CA THR A 340 1.98 4.99 -7.56
C THR A 340 1.39 4.36 -8.84
N HIS A 341 1.31 3.03 -8.91
CA HIS A 341 0.78 2.22 -10.02
C HIS A 341 0.67 0.75 -9.58
N SER A 342 -0.30 0.01 -10.12
CA SER A 342 -0.65 -1.37 -9.69
C SER A 342 0.28 -2.46 -10.23
N ASN A 343 1.57 -2.40 -9.86
CA ASN A 343 2.50 -3.52 -10.01
C ASN A 343 3.41 -3.66 -8.77
N PHE A 344 4.31 -4.63 -8.82
CA PHE A 344 5.31 -4.88 -7.78
C PHE A 344 6.17 -3.64 -7.44
N ASP A 345 6.70 -2.97 -8.46
CA ASP A 345 7.55 -1.79 -8.30
C ASP A 345 6.83 -0.57 -7.73
N GLY A 346 5.57 -0.35 -8.09
CA GLY A 346 4.74 0.69 -7.51
C GLY A 346 4.49 0.46 -6.02
N CYS A 347 4.32 -0.80 -5.60
CA CYS A 347 4.20 -1.17 -4.20
C CYS A 347 5.51 -0.94 -3.42
N ILE A 348 6.68 -1.25 -4.01
CA ILE A 348 8.01 -0.95 -3.45
C ILE A 348 8.22 0.55 -3.33
N ALA A 349 7.99 1.31 -4.40
CA ALA A 349 8.17 2.75 -4.42
C ALA A 349 7.29 3.45 -3.37
N SER A 350 6.06 2.98 -3.17
CA SER A 350 5.19 3.47 -2.09
C SER A 350 5.73 3.12 -0.69
N ALA A 351 6.19 1.88 -0.47
CA ALA A 351 6.76 1.48 0.82
C ALA A 351 7.99 2.31 1.20
N LEU A 352 8.86 2.61 0.23
CA LEU A 352 10.02 3.49 0.41
C LEU A 352 9.60 4.94 0.74
N CYS A 353 8.60 5.49 0.07
CA CYS A 353 8.07 6.83 0.38
C CYS A 353 7.42 6.90 1.78
N VAL A 354 6.70 5.85 2.19
CA VAL A 354 6.14 5.73 3.55
C VAL A 354 7.25 5.66 4.59
N LEU A 355 8.26 4.81 4.38
CA LEU A 355 9.42 4.67 5.27
C LEU A 355 10.14 6.01 5.48
N GLU A 356 10.46 6.72 4.39
CA GLU A 356 11.17 8.00 4.46
C GLU A 356 10.36 9.07 5.23
N ALA A 357 9.03 9.05 5.10
CA ALA A 357 8.15 9.91 5.90
C ALA A 357 8.14 9.54 7.40
N LEU A 358 8.24 8.24 7.74
CA LEU A 358 8.29 7.78 9.14
C LEU A 358 9.63 8.05 9.84
N LYS A 359 10.77 8.12 9.13
CA LYS A 359 12.12 8.20 9.73
C LYS A 359 12.29 9.29 10.80
N ASN A 360 11.61 10.43 10.65
CA ASN A 360 11.69 11.55 11.60
C ASN A 360 10.80 11.37 12.86
N HIS A 361 10.06 10.27 12.97
CA HIS A 361 9.06 10.04 14.02
C HIS A 361 9.33 8.80 14.91
N ILE A 362 10.29 7.96 14.52
CA ILE A 362 10.66 6.68 15.19
C ILE A 362 11.97 6.78 15.98
#